data_AF-V9H2X0-F1
#
_entry.id   AF-V9H2X0-F1
#
_cell.length_a   1.000
_cell.length_b   1.000
_cell.length_c   1.000
_cell.angle_alpha   90.00
_cell.angle_beta   90.00
_cell.angle_gamma   90.00
#
_symmetry.space_group_name_H-M   'P 1'
#
loop_
_entity.id
_entity.type
_entity.pdbx_description
1 polymer ?
#
loop_
_entity_poly.entity_id
_entity_poly.type
_entity_poly.pdbx_seq_one_letter_code
_entity_poly.pdbx_strand_id
1 'polypeptide(L)'
;KEIIRNETIEDFKRGYLWDNKKGEFICLICGKNIGINTDIINDHMLTHGSPVERLLMLDKKHTGLTEIKKELLDMLSSKCSDKEIASNLACTDSTVRNIRFSLRERARQARAFLAIMELVDEGASNSVNHKIRYFPIKKKKEKSYCLDLLIYLSQIGYIQKMKLKQ
;
A
#
# COMPACT_ATOMS: atom_id res chain seq x y z
N LYS A 1 -2.78 -26.13 9.31
CA LYS A 1 -3.61 -24.97 9.72
C LYS A 1 -3.60 -23.98 8.56
N GLU A 2 -4.74 -23.73 7.94
CA GLU A 2 -4.88 -22.69 6.91
C GLU A 2 -4.86 -21.33 7.60
N ILE A 3 -3.66 -20.80 7.84
CA ILE A 3 -3.45 -19.48 8.48
C ILE A 3 -3.84 -18.35 7.51
N ILE A 4 -3.90 -18.67 6.21
CA ILE A 4 -4.18 -17.74 5.12
C ILE A 4 -5.56 -18.08 4.55
N ARG A 5 -6.63 -17.47 5.08
CA ARG A 5 -7.99 -17.66 4.57
C ARG A 5 -8.72 -16.34 4.32
N ASN A 6 -8.73 -15.41 5.27
CA ASN A 6 -9.52 -14.17 5.20
C ASN A 6 -8.72 -12.93 5.64
N GLU A 7 -7.44 -12.88 5.29
CA GLU A 7 -6.55 -11.79 5.72
C GLU A 7 -6.67 -10.56 4.83
N THR A 8 -6.51 -9.39 5.44
CA THR A 8 -6.55 -8.13 4.71
C THR A 8 -5.25 -7.91 3.91
N ILE A 9 -5.29 -6.99 2.94
CA ILE A 9 -4.10 -6.58 2.19
C ILE A 9 -3.02 -6.03 3.15
N GLU A 10 -3.44 -5.33 4.19
CA GLU A 10 -2.57 -4.80 5.24
C GLU A 10 -1.87 -5.91 6.02
N ASP A 11 -2.57 -7.00 6.34
CA ASP A 11 -2.00 -8.15 7.04
C ASP A 11 -0.94 -8.85 6.18
N PHE A 12 -1.21 -9.06 4.90
CA PHE A 12 -0.22 -9.60 3.95
C PHE A 12 1.04 -8.72 3.88
N LYS A 13 0.89 -7.40 3.83
CA LYS A 13 2.04 -6.46 3.78
C LYS A 13 2.86 -6.51 5.07
N ARG A 14 2.22 -6.65 6.23
CA ARG A 14 2.90 -6.74 7.54
C ARG A 14 3.58 -8.09 7.72
N GLY A 15 2.92 -9.18 7.31
CA GLY A 15 3.46 -10.55 7.35
C GLY A 15 3.17 -11.31 8.65
N TYR A 16 2.28 -10.81 9.51
CA TYR A 16 1.89 -11.47 10.76
C TYR A 16 0.43 -11.17 11.13
N LEU A 17 -0.17 -12.04 11.96
CA LEU A 17 -1.52 -11.93 12.49
C LEU A 17 -1.52 -12.08 14.01
N TRP A 18 -2.53 -11.53 14.69
CA TRP A 18 -2.74 -11.77 16.11
C TRP A 18 -3.61 -13.03 16.33
N ASP A 19 -3.12 -14.01 17.11
CA ASP A 19 -3.90 -15.17 17.51
C ASP A 19 -4.54 -14.95 18.89
N ASN A 20 -5.85 -14.70 18.90
CA ASN A 20 -6.64 -14.51 20.11
C ASN A 20 -6.59 -15.70 21.09
N LYS A 21 -6.34 -16.93 20.61
CA LYS A 21 -6.33 -18.12 21.47
C LYS A 21 -5.04 -18.22 22.28
N LYS A 22 -3.94 -17.76 21.71
CA LYS A 22 -2.60 -17.85 22.32
C LYS A 22 -2.14 -16.52 22.92
N GLY A 23 -2.75 -15.41 22.50
CA GLY A 23 -2.31 -14.07 22.88
C GLY A 23 -0.95 -13.70 22.30
N GLU A 24 -0.63 -14.21 21.10
CA GLU A 24 0.68 -14.01 20.45
C GLU A 24 0.49 -13.69 18.97
N PHE A 25 1.45 -12.99 18.37
CA PHE A 25 1.51 -12.84 16.92
C PHE A 25 2.03 -14.12 16.25
N ILE A 26 1.43 -14.47 15.12
CA ILE A 26 1.81 -15.60 14.26
C ILE A 26 2.32 -15.05 12.93
N CYS A 27 3.47 -15.55 12.49
CA CYS A 27 4.01 -15.24 11.17
C CYS A 27 3.14 -15.84 10.06
N LEU A 28 2.76 -15.04 9.06
CA LEU A 28 2.03 -15.50 7.88
C LEU A 28 2.90 -16.33 6.92
N ILE A 29 4.22 -16.16 6.97
CA ILE A 29 5.15 -16.78 6.02
C ILE A 29 5.54 -18.19 6.50
N CYS A 30 5.94 -18.34 7.77
CA CYS A 30 6.39 -19.63 8.31
C CYS A 30 5.43 -20.28 9.31
N GLY A 31 4.34 -19.59 9.70
CA GLY A 31 3.35 -20.13 10.63
C GLY A 31 3.81 -20.25 12.09
N LYS A 32 4.99 -19.75 12.44
CA LYS A 32 5.51 -19.75 13.81
C LYS A 32 4.87 -18.65 14.64
N ASN A 33 4.63 -18.94 15.92
CA ASN A 33 4.33 -17.90 16.90
C ASN A 33 5.61 -17.11 17.19
N ILE A 34 5.51 -15.79 17.21
CA ILE A 34 6.63 -14.86 17.40
C ILE A 34 6.60 -14.24 18.81
N GLY A 35 5.42 -14.18 19.44
CA GLY A 35 5.21 -13.52 20.73
C GLY A 35 4.50 -12.17 20.59
N ILE A 36 4.65 -11.28 21.57
CA ILE A 36 3.93 -9.99 21.65
C ILE A 36 4.85 -8.79 21.41
N ASN A 37 6.15 -8.94 21.68
CA ASN A 37 7.11 -7.83 21.62
C ASN A 37 7.39 -7.39 20.18
N THR A 38 7.27 -6.09 19.92
CA THR A 38 7.53 -5.45 18.61
C THR A 38 8.91 -5.74 18.07
N ASP A 39 9.94 -5.78 18.93
CA ASP A 39 11.32 -5.97 18.49
C ASP A 39 11.52 -7.41 17.98
N ILE A 40 10.97 -8.39 18.69
CA ILE A 40 11.02 -9.80 18.31
C ILE A 40 10.25 -10.01 16.99
N ILE A 41 9.12 -9.31 16.81
CA ILE A 41 8.35 -9.36 15.55
C ILE A 41 9.18 -8.80 14.40
N ASN A 42 9.78 -7.63 14.57
CA ASN A 42 10.60 -7.00 13.53
C ASN A 42 11.81 -7.88 13.17
N ASP A 43 12.54 -8.39 14.16
CA ASP A 43 13.67 -9.29 13.94
C ASP A 43 13.25 -10.56 13.20
N HIS A 44 12.13 -11.17 13.58
CA HIS A 44 11.60 -12.32 12.87
C HIS A 44 11.21 -11.96 11.42
N MET A 45 10.60 -10.80 11.19
CA MET A 45 10.23 -10.39 9.83
C MET A 45 11.46 -10.18 8.93
N LEU A 46 12.57 -9.69 9.48
CA LEU A 46 13.82 -9.54 8.74
C LEU A 46 14.38 -10.89 8.27
N THR A 47 14.11 -12.00 8.97
CA THR A 47 14.56 -13.34 8.56
C THR A 47 13.92 -13.82 7.24
N HIS A 48 12.79 -13.24 6.86
CA HIS A 48 12.09 -13.57 5.60
C HIS A 48 12.34 -12.53 4.50
N GLY A 49 13.21 -11.55 4.74
CA GLY A 49 13.58 -10.53 3.76
C GLY A 49 12.59 -9.39 3.61
N SER A 50 12.60 -8.74 2.44
CA SER A 50 11.75 -7.59 2.16
C SER A 50 10.25 -7.98 2.13
N PRO A 51 9.31 -7.02 2.30
CA PRO A 51 7.88 -7.32 2.19
C PRO A 51 7.47 -8.00 0.87
N VAL A 52 8.18 -7.72 -0.22
CA VAL A 52 7.93 -8.36 -1.52
C VAL A 52 8.45 -9.80 -1.49
N GLU A 53 9.70 -10.01 -1.10
CA GLU A 53 10.32 -11.35 -0.98
C GLU A 53 9.46 -12.27 -0.11
N ARG A 54 9.00 -11.78 1.04
CA ARG A 54 8.10 -12.50 1.96
C ARG A 54 6.86 -13.04 1.26
N LEU A 55 6.20 -12.22 0.44
CA LEU A 55 4.99 -12.64 -0.28
C LEU A 55 5.32 -13.56 -1.46
N LEU A 56 6.50 -13.45 -2.06
CA LEU A 56 6.97 -14.36 -3.11
C LEU A 56 7.35 -15.75 -2.55
N MET A 57 7.73 -15.84 -1.27
CA MET A 57 7.98 -17.12 -0.59
C MET A 57 6.71 -17.94 -0.36
N LEU A 58 5.52 -17.33 -0.41
CA LEU A 58 4.26 -18.06 -0.24
C LEU A 58 4.05 -19.12 -1.34
N ASP A 59 3.42 -20.23 -0.94
CA ASP A 59 3.09 -21.33 -1.84
C ASP A 59 2.24 -20.87 -3.04
N LYS A 60 2.39 -21.58 -4.16
CA LYS A 60 1.57 -21.38 -5.37
C LYS A 60 0.06 -21.48 -5.08
N LYS A 61 -0.35 -22.24 -4.06
CA LYS A 61 -1.76 -22.33 -3.65
C LYS A 61 -2.35 -20.99 -3.16
N HIS A 62 -1.51 -20.11 -2.61
CA HIS A 62 -1.92 -18.81 -2.07
C HIS A 62 -1.75 -17.69 -3.09
N THR A 63 -0.65 -17.68 -3.84
CA THR A 63 -0.35 -16.59 -4.80
C THR A 63 -0.85 -16.89 -6.21
N GLY A 64 -1.00 -18.17 -6.57
CA GLY A 64 -1.21 -18.63 -7.94
C GLY A 64 -0.10 -18.19 -8.90
N LEU A 65 1.09 -17.84 -8.40
CA LEU A 65 2.24 -17.47 -9.22
C LEU A 65 3.04 -18.72 -9.59
N THR A 66 3.51 -18.76 -10.83
CA THR A 66 4.52 -19.74 -11.27
C THR A 66 5.91 -19.23 -10.90
N GLU A 67 6.91 -20.12 -10.80
CA GLU A 67 8.28 -19.74 -10.43
C GLU A 67 8.84 -18.61 -11.31
N ILE A 68 8.69 -18.72 -12.65
CA ILE A 68 9.10 -17.66 -13.59
C ILE A 68 8.43 -16.30 -13.26
N LYS A 69 7.17 -16.29 -12.81
CA LYS A 69 6.47 -15.05 -12.45
C LYS A 69 6.97 -14.49 -11.13
N LYS A 70 7.34 -15.36 -10.18
CA LYS A 70 7.94 -14.95 -8.90
C LYS A 70 9.30 -14.31 -9.13
N GLU A 71 10.17 -14.96 -9.88
CA GLU A 71 11.51 -14.47 -10.21
C GLU A 71 11.45 -13.14 -10.99
N LEU A 72 10.51 -13.03 -11.94
CA LEU A 72 10.26 -11.76 -12.62
C LEU A 72 9.82 -10.65 -11.66
N LEU A 73 8.93 -10.92 -10.71
CA LEU A 73 8.47 -9.93 -9.72
C LEU A 73 9.59 -9.54 -8.75
N ASP A 74 10.45 -10.48 -8.38
CA ASP A 74 11.62 -10.26 -7.54
C ASP A 74 12.61 -9.30 -8.22
N MET A 75 13.00 -9.57 -9.46
CA MET A 75 13.88 -8.67 -10.23
C MET A 75 13.24 -7.29 -10.51
N LEU A 76 11.92 -7.24 -10.70
CA LEU A 76 11.22 -5.96 -10.80
C LEU A 76 11.29 -5.15 -9.51
N SER A 77 11.28 -5.81 -8.34
CA SER A 77 11.45 -5.15 -7.05
C SER A 77 12.85 -4.55 -6.91
N SER A 78 13.85 -5.22 -7.47
CA SER A 78 15.25 -4.77 -7.61
C SER A 78 15.47 -3.75 -8.74
N LYS A 79 14.40 -3.28 -9.39
CA LYS A 79 14.41 -2.27 -10.48
C LYS A 79 15.19 -2.69 -11.74
N CYS A 80 15.33 -3.99 -11.99
CA CYS A 80 15.97 -4.50 -13.20
C CYS A 80 15.21 -4.10 -14.47
N SER A 81 15.95 -3.90 -15.56
CA SER A 81 15.39 -3.58 -16.89
C SER A 81 14.82 -4.82 -17.59
N ASP A 82 14.01 -4.62 -18.63
CA ASP A 82 13.45 -5.70 -19.46
C ASP A 82 14.54 -6.64 -20.00
N LYS A 83 15.67 -6.06 -20.41
CA LYS A 83 16.79 -6.79 -21.00
C LYS A 83 17.52 -7.66 -20.00
N GLU A 84 17.74 -7.14 -18.79
CA GLU A 84 18.36 -7.90 -17.69
C GLU A 84 17.46 -9.06 -17.28
N ILE A 85 16.16 -8.80 -17.13
CA ILE A 85 15.16 -9.81 -16.80
C ILE A 85 15.07 -10.88 -17.89
N ALA A 86 15.06 -10.48 -19.16
CA ALA A 86 15.04 -11.38 -20.30
C ALA A 86 16.26 -12.30 -20.32
N SER A 87 17.45 -11.74 -20.06
CA SER A 87 18.71 -12.48 -20.01
C SER A 87 18.72 -13.50 -18.85
N ASN A 88 18.30 -13.09 -17.66
CA ASN A 88 18.28 -13.96 -16.47
C ASN A 88 17.27 -15.10 -16.61
N LEU A 89 16.08 -14.82 -17.16
CA LEU A 89 15.01 -15.82 -17.34
C LEU A 89 15.16 -16.63 -18.64
N ALA A 90 16.24 -16.43 -19.40
CA ALA A 90 16.46 -17.02 -20.72
C ALA A 90 15.23 -16.89 -21.66
N CYS A 91 14.65 -15.69 -21.71
CA CYS A 91 13.49 -15.37 -22.54
C CYS A 91 13.70 -14.09 -23.35
N THR A 92 12.74 -13.73 -24.20
CA THR A 92 12.83 -12.50 -24.99
C THR A 92 12.25 -11.30 -24.24
N ASP A 93 12.73 -10.09 -24.56
CA ASP A 93 12.16 -8.82 -24.09
C ASP A 93 10.63 -8.75 -24.27
N SER A 94 10.11 -9.26 -25.40
CA SER A 94 8.67 -9.31 -25.67
C SER A 94 7.93 -10.22 -24.68
N THR A 95 8.53 -11.35 -24.31
CA THR A 95 7.98 -12.27 -23.31
C THR A 95 7.90 -11.61 -21.94
N VAL A 96 8.94 -10.89 -21.53
CA VAL A 96 8.96 -10.13 -20.27
C VAL A 96 7.84 -9.09 -20.22
N ARG A 97 7.68 -8.30 -21.29
CA ARG A 97 6.60 -7.29 -21.38
C ARG A 97 5.22 -7.94 -21.31
N ASN A 98 5.03 -9.06 -22.00
CA ASN A 98 3.78 -9.82 -21.97
C ASN A 98 3.46 -10.34 -20.57
N ILE A 99 4.45 -10.90 -19.86
CA ILE A 99 4.27 -11.36 -18.48
C ILE A 99 3.88 -10.19 -17.56
N ARG A 100 4.53 -9.03 -17.67
CA ARG A 100 4.18 -7.84 -16.87
C ARG A 100 2.76 -7.37 -17.15
N PHE A 101 2.38 -7.32 -18.42
CA PHE A 101 1.02 -6.94 -18.82
C PHE A 101 0.01 -7.90 -18.19
N SER A 102 0.23 -9.20 -18.33
CA SER A 102 -0.62 -10.24 -17.73
C SER A 102 -0.72 -10.13 -16.21
N LEU A 103 0.40 -9.88 -15.51
CA LEU A 103 0.42 -9.70 -14.05
C LEU A 103 -0.36 -8.45 -13.61
N ARG A 104 -0.20 -7.32 -14.32
CA ARG A 104 -0.96 -6.09 -14.05
C ARG A 104 -2.45 -6.27 -14.32
N GLU A 105 -2.80 -6.98 -15.39
CA GLU A 105 -4.18 -7.31 -15.72
C GLU A 105 -4.79 -8.17 -14.61
N ARG A 106 -4.10 -9.23 -14.20
CA ARG A 106 -4.55 -10.10 -13.11
C ARG A 106 -4.72 -9.33 -11.80
N ALA A 107 -3.85 -8.38 -11.48
CA ALA A 107 -4.01 -7.53 -10.30
C ALA A 107 -5.22 -6.57 -10.41
N ARG A 108 -5.60 -6.13 -11.62
CA ARG A 108 -6.84 -5.37 -11.84
C ARG A 108 -8.07 -6.26 -11.65
N GLN A 109 -8.06 -7.44 -12.24
CA GLN A 109 -9.14 -8.43 -12.13
C GLN A 109 -9.33 -8.88 -10.68
N ALA A 110 -8.25 -9.16 -9.94
CA ALA A 110 -8.30 -9.55 -8.54
C ALA A 110 -8.96 -8.48 -7.67
N ARG A 111 -8.69 -7.19 -7.92
CA ARG A 111 -9.36 -6.10 -7.17
C ARG A 111 -10.87 -6.07 -7.41
N ALA A 112 -11.31 -6.22 -8.65
CA ALA A 112 -12.73 -6.28 -8.97
C ALA A 112 -13.38 -7.53 -8.37
N PHE A 113 -12.69 -8.67 -8.45
CA PHE A 113 -13.17 -9.94 -7.91
C PHE A 113 -13.31 -9.91 -6.39
N LEU A 114 -12.31 -9.38 -5.66
CA LEU A 114 -12.37 -9.23 -4.21
C LEU A 114 -13.58 -8.37 -3.79
N ALA A 115 -13.81 -7.24 -4.48
CA ALA A 115 -14.97 -6.40 -4.20
C ALA A 115 -16.31 -7.13 -4.44
N ILE A 116 -16.40 -7.97 -5.48
CA ILE A 116 -17.60 -8.79 -5.73
C ILE A 116 -17.80 -9.79 -4.59
N MET A 117 -16.73 -10.48 -4.15
CA MET A 117 -16.80 -11.46 -3.07
C MET A 117 -17.25 -10.81 -1.76
N GLU A 118 -16.68 -9.66 -1.39
CA GLU A 118 -17.06 -8.91 -0.19
C GLU A 118 -18.56 -8.54 -0.22
N LEU A 119 -19.06 -8.03 -1.35
CA LEU A 119 -20.48 -7.67 -1.49
C LEU A 119 -21.43 -8.88 -1.40
N VAL A 120 -21.00 -10.03 -1.93
CA VAL A 120 -21.76 -11.28 -1.83
C VAL A 120 -21.84 -11.75 -0.38
N ASP A 121 -20.72 -11.71 0.35
CA ASP A 121 -20.63 -12.11 1.76
C ASP A 121 -21.43 -11.17 2.68
N GLU A 122 -21.48 -9.87 2.35
CA GLU A 122 -22.31 -8.87 3.05
C GLU A 122 -23.81 -9.05 2.81
N GLY A 123 -24.21 -9.95 1.90
CA GLY A 123 -25.62 -10.18 1.56
C GLY A 123 -26.27 -8.96 0.91
N ALA A 124 -25.49 -8.12 0.21
CA ALA A 124 -25.91 -6.87 -0.39
C ALA A 124 -26.88 -7.09 -1.56
N SER A 125 -28.12 -7.45 -1.23
CA SER A 125 -29.26 -7.46 -2.13
C SER A 125 -30.04 -6.15 -1.94
N ASN A 126 -29.81 -5.20 -2.85
CA ASN A 126 -30.66 -4.03 -3.09
C ASN A 126 -30.73 -2.91 -2.02
N SER A 127 -29.59 -2.36 -1.55
CA SER A 127 -29.61 -1.02 -0.90
C SER A 127 -28.74 0.00 -1.64
N VAL A 128 -29.38 0.79 -2.50
CA VAL A 128 -28.72 1.84 -3.29
C VAL A 128 -28.63 3.13 -2.46
N ASN A 129 -27.80 3.13 -1.43
CA ASN A 129 -27.28 4.38 -0.87
C ASN A 129 -25.87 4.58 -1.39
N HIS A 130 -25.76 5.20 -2.57
CA HIS A 130 -24.46 5.51 -3.15
C HIS A 130 -23.73 6.49 -2.23
N LYS A 131 -22.67 6.03 -1.55
CA LYS A 131 -21.72 6.91 -0.86
C LYS A 131 -20.98 7.72 -1.92
N ILE A 132 -21.50 8.90 -2.25
CA ILE A 132 -20.85 9.84 -3.15
C ILE A 132 -19.46 10.16 -2.55
N ARG A 133 -18.40 9.88 -3.31
CA ARG A 133 -17.06 10.31 -2.92
C ARG A 133 -17.01 11.83 -2.99
N TYR A 134 -16.77 12.48 -1.85
CA TYR A 134 -16.48 13.92 -1.83
C TYR A 134 -15.10 14.15 -2.44
N PHE A 135 -15.05 14.85 -3.58
CA PHE A 135 -13.81 15.33 -4.15
C PHE A 135 -13.44 16.65 -3.45
N PRO A 136 -12.35 16.71 -2.67
CA PRO A 136 -11.91 17.97 -2.09
C PRO A 136 -11.50 18.93 -3.21
N ILE A 137 -12.37 19.91 -3.49
CA ILE A 137 -12.04 21.03 -4.37
C ILE A 137 -10.92 21.81 -3.68
N LYS A 138 -9.71 21.80 -4.25
CA LYS A 138 -8.64 22.70 -3.80
C LYS A 138 -9.10 24.14 -4.02
N LYS A 139 -9.60 24.81 -2.97
CA LYS A 139 -9.68 26.27 -2.98
C LYS A 139 -8.27 26.79 -3.28
N LYS A 140 -8.12 27.51 -4.39
CA LYS A 140 -6.92 28.31 -4.67
C LYS A 140 -6.63 29.08 -3.38
N LYS A 141 -5.43 28.93 -2.82
CA LYS A 141 -4.99 29.73 -1.67
C LYS A 141 -5.14 31.20 -2.07
N GLU A 142 -6.22 31.84 -1.67
CA GLU A 142 -6.25 33.28 -1.54
C GLU A 142 -5.16 33.58 -0.52
N LYS A 143 -4.07 34.17 -1.00
CA LYS A 143 -2.97 34.64 -0.18
C LYS A 143 -3.54 35.72 0.75
N SER A 144 -3.98 35.33 1.94
CA SER A 144 -4.32 36.25 3.03
C SER A 144 -3.05 36.80 3.68
N TYR A 145 -2.20 37.48 2.89
CA TYR A 145 -1.17 38.36 3.43
C TYR A 145 -1.77 39.77 3.50
N CYS A 146 -2.59 40.06 4.50
CA CYS A 146 -2.92 41.46 4.78
C CYS A 146 -3.36 41.76 6.23
N LEU A 147 -3.77 40.77 7.03
CA LEU A 147 -4.05 41.03 8.46
C LEU A 147 -2.78 41.03 9.32
N ASP A 148 -1.82 40.15 9.04
CA ASP A 148 -0.59 40.10 9.84
C ASP A 148 0.32 41.32 9.61
N LEU A 149 0.30 41.93 8.42
CA LEU A 149 1.09 43.14 8.16
C LEU A 149 0.49 44.39 8.84
N LEU A 150 -0.84 44.47 8.97
CA LEU A 150 -1.49 45.56 9.68
C LEU A 150 -1.29 45.45 11.20
N ILE A 151 -1.27 44.22 11.73
CA ILE A 151 -0.93 43.97 13.14
C ILE A 151 0.55 44.32 13.40
N TYR A 152 1.46 43.88 12.53
CA TYR A 152 2.89 44.16 12.67
C TYR A 152 3.23 45.66 12.55
N LEU A 153 2.55 46.40 11.66
CA LEU A 153 2.70 47.85 11.53
C LEU A 153 2.07 48.61 12.70
N SER A 154 1.02 48.08 13.35
CA SER A 154 0.47 48.66 14.58
C SER A 154 1.35 48.41 15.81
N GLN A 155 2.07 47.28 15.88
CA GLN A 155 2.98 46.96 16.97
C GLN A 155 4.33 47.72 16.91
N ILE A 156 4.76 48.16 15.72
CA ILE A 156 6.04 48.87 15.54
C ILE A 156 5.92 50.41 15.72
N GLY A 157 4.74 50.93 16.07
CA GLY A 157 4.65 52.33 16.50
C GLY A 157 4.96 53.37 15.39
N TYR A 158 4.64 53.06 14.13
CA TYR A 158 4.60 54.07 13.06
C TYR A 158 3.25 54.81 13.07
N ILE A 159 2.94 55.48 14.17
CA ILE A 159 2.06 56.65 14.16
C ILE A 159 2.92 57.83 14.60
N GLN A 160 3.61 58.44 13.64
CA GLN A 160 4.00 59.84 13.78
C GLN A 160 3.89 60.55 12.42
N LYS A 161 2.90 61.45 12.39
CA LYS A 161 2.76 62.61 11.50
C LYS A 161 2.49 62.32 10.02
N MET A 162 1.19 62.33 9.69
CA MET A 162 0.72 63.11 8.55
C MET A 162 -0.75 63.52 8.74
N LYS A 163 -1.00 64.32 9.78
CA LYS A 163 -2.05 65.36 9.71
C LYS A 163 -1.38 66.61 9.13
N LEU A 164 -2.08 67.23 8.17
CA LEU A 164 -1.91 68.56 7.59
C LEU A 164 -1.00 68.66 6.36
N LYS A 165 -1.61 68.79 5.18
CA LYS A 165 -1.88 70.11 4.59
C LYS A 165 -2.78 70.00 3.35
N GLN A 166 -3.89 70.73 3.41
CA GLN A 166 -4.77 71.25 2.35
C GLN A 166 -5.55 70.26 1.50
#